data_AF-A0A0G0X9D1-F1
#
_entry.id   AF-A0A0G0X9D1-F1
#
_cell.length_a   1.000
_cell.length_b   1.000
_cell.length_c   1.000
_cell.angle_alpha   90.00
_cell.angle_beta   90.00
_cell.angle_gamma   90.00
#
_symmetry.space_group_name_H-M   'P 1'
#
loop_
_entity.id
_entity.type
_entity.pdbx_description
1 polymer ?
#
loop_
_entity_poly.entity_id
_entity_poly.type
_entity_poly.pdbx_seq_one_letter_code
_entity_poly.pdbx_strand_id
1 'polypeptide(L)'
;MHGSKSKPVVTTVGRILFNEKLPESLRFINDDVNASRLKRIVMDAFHIVSNKEVAQLIDAIKDLGFWAETYAGGVSVSVFDCRMLENKDDFIQEAEKRVARHEEDYNIGLITDEERRRLSNDIWIETTEKLSDLTWKLFDEDNAARIIIDSGGARASKDQIKQLSAMRGLVVDPLGKIVPLPTKSNFRQGLSIFEYVTGARGSRKGLTDSALKTADAGYLTRRLIDVAHDAIIRLENCESKGSVEVRINDPRERPFYERIIGRYVSEDIKAP
;
A
#
# COMPACT_ATOMS: atom_id res chain seq x y z
N MET A 1 15.41 48.88 -6.11
CA MET A 1 14.75 48.79 -7.42
C MET A 1 13.77 47.64 -7.38
N HIS A 2 12.49 47.93 -7.67
CA HIS A 2 11.38 47.00 -7.93
C HIS A 2 11.20 45.83 -6.95
N GLY A 3 10.52 46.11 -5.84
CA GLY A 3 9.87 45.09 -5.02
C GLY A 3 8.93 44.27 -5.89
N SER A 4 9.33 43.03 -6.15
CA SER A 4 8.48 41.99 -6.74
C SER A 4 7.18 41.95 -5.95
N LYS A 5 6.06 42.30 -6.60
CA LYS A 5 4.73 42.15 -6.00
C LYS A 5 4.53 40.68 -5.68
N SER A 6 4.63 40.32 -4.40
CA SER A 6 4.27 39.00 -3.90
C SER A 6 2.86 38.69 -4.38
N LYS A 7 2.72 37.67 -5.24
CA LYS A 7 1.40 37.23 -5.72
C LYS A 7 0.70 36.55 -4.55
N PRO A 8 -0.56 36.89 -4.24
CA PRO A 8 -1.31 36.18 -3.21
C PRO A 8 -1.48 34.72 -3.65
N VAL A 9 -1.11 33.79 -2.76
CA VAL A 9 -1.27 32.36 -2.95
C VAL A 9 -2.48 31.89 -2.15
N VAL A 10 -3.41 31.19 -2.81
CA VAL A 10 -4.55 30.55 -2.14
C VAL A 10 -4.06 29.30 -1.43
N THR A 11 -4.15 29.25 -0.10
CA THR A 11 -3.67 28.15 0.73
C THR A 11 -4.48 28.04 2.03
N THR A 12 -4.13 27.09 2.90
CA THR A 12 -4.79 26.85 4.19
C THR A 12 -3.86 27.18 5.35
N VAL A 13 -4.42 27.45 6.54
CA VAL A 13 -3.63 27.73 7.77
C VAL A 13 -2.70 26.57 8.11
N GLY A 14 -3.16 25.32 7.96
CA GLY A 14 -2.33 24.14 8.20
C GLY A 14 -1.12 24.07 7.27
N ARG A 15 -1.29 24.42 5.98
CA ARG A 15 -0.17 24.48 5.02
C ARG A 15 0.82 25.59 5.38
N ILE A 16 0.36 26.72 5.91
CA ILE A 16 1.25 27.79 6.39
C ILE A 16 2.08 27.29 7.57
N LEU A 17 1.45 26.72 8.61
CA LEU A 17 2.13 26.17 9.78
C LEU A 17 3.14 25.07 9.40
N PHE A 18 2.80 24.23 8.43
CA PHE A 18 3.71 23.22 7.89
C PHE A 18 4.92 23.86 7.21
N ASN A 19 4.69 24.82 6.31
CA ASN A 19 5.76 25.50 5.58
C ASN A 19 6.70 26.30 6.50
N GLU A 20 6.20 26.86 7.61
CA GLU A 20 7.02 27.51 8.62
C GLU A 20 8.07 26.59 9.26
N LYS A 21 7.81 25.27 9.29
CA LYS A 21 8.76 24.27 9.79
C LYS A 21 9.76 23.80 8.74
N LEU A 22 9.48 24.03 7.46
CA LEU A 22 10.40 23.68 6.38
C LEU A 22 11.55 24.69 6.30
N PRO A 23 12.77 24.27 5.88
CA PRO A 23 13.83 25.19 5.48
C PRO A 23 13.37 26.11 4.35
N GLU A 24 13.89 27.34 4.28
CA GLU A 24 13.50 28.32 3.25
C GLU A 24 13.64 27.80 1.83
N SER A 25 14.65 26.97 1.57
CA SER A 25 14.94 26.36 0.28
C SER A 25 13.89 25.34 -0.19
N LEU A 26 13.07 24.79 0.71
CA LEU A 26 12.02 23.82 0.41
C LEU A 26 10.62 24.45 0.37
N ARG A 27 10.49 25.74 0.72
CA ARG A 27 9.20 26.46 0.66
C ARG A 27 8.92 26.89 -0.79
N PHE A 28 7.67 26.96 -1.24
CA PHE A 28 6.40 26.74 -0.54
C PHE A 28 5.67 25.51 -1.09
N ILE A 29 5.21 24.61 -0.21
CA ILE A 29 4.44 23.40 -0.56
C ILE A 29 2.95 23.69 -0.36
N ASN A 30 2.16 23.67 -1.45
CA ASN A 30 0.72 23.98 -1.42
C ASN A 30 -0.19 22.79 -1.77
N ASP A 31 0.22 21.58 -1.44
CA ASP A 31 -0.54 20.36 -1.70
C ASP A 31 -0.68 19.55 -0.42
N ASP A 32 -1.53 18.53 -0.45
CA ASP A 32 -1.69 17.60 0.67
C ASP A 32 -0.45 16.71 0.82
N VAL A 33 -0.04 16.52 2.08
CA VAL A 33 1.20 15.82 2.43
C VAL A 33 0.85 14.48 3.06
N ASN A 34 0.79 13.43 2.24
CA ASN A 34 0.70 12.05 2.71
C ASN A 34 2.09 11.50 3.10
N ALA A 35 2.14 10.30 3.68
CA ALA A 35 3.38 9.68 4.16
C ALA A 35 4.45 9.53 3.05
N SER A 36 4.03 9.17 1.83
CA SER A 36 4.95 9.04 0.69
C SER A 36 5.55 10.39 0.28
N ARG A 37 4.73 11.44 0.26
CA ARG A 37 5.16 12.80 -0.05
C ARG A 37 6.06 13.35 1.05
N LEU A 38 5.74 13.10 2.31
CA LEU A 38 6.58 13.48 3.45
C LEU A 38 7.97 12.86 3.33
N LYS A 39 8.04 11.56 3.00
CA LYS A 39 9.32 10.88 2.76
C LYS A 39 10.12 11.54 1.63
N ARG A 40 9.45 11.94 0.54
CA ARG A 40 10.10 12.64 -0.57
C ARG A 40 10.65 14.00 -0.15
N ILE A 41 9.87 14.79 0.61
CA ILE A 41 10.32 16.09 1.13
C ILE A 41 11.58 15.93 1.99
N VAL A 42 11.62 14.90 2.85
CA VAL A 42 12.81 14.61 3.68
C VAL A 42 13.99 14.15 2.81
N MET A 43 13.76 13.34 1.77
CA MET A 43 14.81 12.95 0.81
C MET A 43 15.38 14.16 0.06
N ASP A 44 14.52 15.06 -0.42
CA ASP A 44 14.92 16.28 -1.10
C ASP A 44 15.73 17.19 -0.15
N ALA A 45 15.37 17.23 1.14
CA ALA A 45 16.13 17.95 2.16
C ALA A 45 17.58 17.45 2.28
N PHE A 46 17.83 16.14 2.22
CA PHE A 46 19.20 15.58 2.25
C PHE A 46 20.08 16.06 1.08
N HIS A 47 19.50 16.49 -0.03
CA HIS A 47 20.24 16.99 -1.18
C HIS A 47 20.52 18.49 -1.14
N ILE A 48 19.80 19.23 -0.29
CA ILE A 48 19.79 20.71 -0.31
C ILE A 48 20.40 21.30 0.96
N VAL A 49 20.14 20.67 2.11
CA VAL A 49 20.56 21.18 3.43
C VAL A 49 21.46 20.17 4.15
N SER A 50 22.13 20.61 5.21
CA SER A 50 23.04 19.74 5.98
C SER A 50 22.29 18.65 6.75
N ASN A 51 22.97 17.53 7.04
CA ASN A 51 22.41 16.43 7.84
C ASN A 51 21.84 16.88 9.19
N LYS A 52 22.45 17.92 9.81
CA LYS A 52 21.97 18.49 11.07
C LYS A 52 20.63 19.22 10.89
N GLU A 53 20.48 19.97 9.81
CA GLU A 53 19.24 20.67 9.48
C GLU A 53 18.13 19.68 9.09
N VAL A 54 18.46 18.57 8.40
CA VAL A 54 17.50 17.50 8.13
C VAL A 54 17.00 16.86 9.42
N ALA A 55 17.89 16.60 10.39
CA ALA A 55 17.48 16.06 11.70
C ALA A 55 16.52 17.02 12.43
N GLN A 56 16.83 18.31 12.44
CA GLN A 56 15.96 19.34 13.03
C GLN A 56 14.61 19.45 12.31
N LEU A 57 14.60 19.33 10.98
CA LEU A 57 13.38 19.29 10.18
C LEU A 57 12.49 18.10 10.55
N ILE A 58 13.07 16.91 10.69
CA ILE A 58 12.33 15.70 11.09
C ILE A 58 11.69 15.88 12.46
N ASP A 59 12.44 16.41 13.44
CA ASP A 59 11.90 16.69 14.77
C ASP A 59 10.78 17.74 14.73
N ALA A 60 10.95 18.82 13.97
CA ALA A 60 9.93 19.86 13.82
C ALA A 60 8.64 19.33 13.18
N ILE A 61 8.76 18.46 12.17
CA ILE A 61 7.63 17.79 11.52
C ILE A 61 6.95 16.82 12.49
N LYS A 62 7.71 16.04 13.26
CA LYS A 62 7.19 15.11 14.26
C LYS A 62 6.38 15.86 15.33
N ASP A 63 6.92 16.94 15.89
CA ASP A 63 6.25 17.74 16.92
C ASP A 63 4.98 18.41 16.37
N LEU A 64 5.05 18.98 15.16
CA LEU A 64 3.89 19.55 14.49
C LEU A 64 2.82 18.48 14.21
N GLY A 65 3.23 17.29 13.76
CA GLY A 65 2.33 16.18 13.46
C GLY A 65 1.59 15.68 14.70
N PHE A 66 2.29 15.46 15.82
CA PHE A 66 1.66 15.05 17.07
C PHE A 66 0.71 16.11 17.63
N TRP A 67 1.11 17.39 17.55
CA TRP A 67 0.23 18.49 17.94
C TRP A 67 -1.01 18.56 17.05
N ALA A 68 -0.84 18.50 15.72
CA ALA A 68 -1.94 18.57 14.77
C ALA A 68 -2.91 17.40 14.95
N GLU A 69 -2.40 16.18 15.13
CA GLU A 69 -3.23 14.99 15.35
C GLU A 69 -4.09 15.14 16.62
N THR A 70 -3.47 15.61 17.71
CA THR A 70 -4.14 15.72 19.01
C THR A 70 -5.18 16.84 19.03
N TYR A 71 -4.87 18.01 18.48
CA TYR A 71 -5.67 19.23 18.66
C TYR A 71 -6.51 19.63 17.44
N ALA A 72 -6.03 19.35 16.23
CA ALA A 72 -6.69 19.76 14.99
C ALA A 72 -7.41 18.59 14.29
N GLY A 73 -6.82 17.40 14.32
CA GLY A 73 -7.38 16.19 13.70
C GLY A 73 -8.45 15.56 14.58
N GLY A 74 -8.15 15.30 15.86
CA GLY A 74 -9.09 14.70 16.80
C GLY A 74 -9.65 13.36 16.31
N VAL A 75 -8.86 12.61 15.53
CA VAL A 75 -9.32 11.42 14.82
C VAL A 75 -9.63 10.33 15.84
N SER A 76 -10.88 9.88 15.84
CA SER A 76 -11.37 8.76 16.64
C SER A 76 -12.10 7.78 15.75
N VAL A 77 -12.04 6.50 16.10
CA VAL A 77 -12.71 5.45 15.34
C VAL A 77 -13.85 4.87 16.16
N SER A 78 -15.05 5.03 15.65
CA SER A 78 -16.29 4.46 16.12
C SER A 78 -16.76 3.36 15.18
N VAL A 79 -17.65 2.51 15.68
CA VAL A 79 -18.34 1.54 14.82
C VAL A 79 -19.02 2.29 13.67
N PHE A 80 -19.67 3.44 13.92
CA PHE A 80 -20.42 4.22 12.93
C PHE A 80 -19.60 4.77 11.77
N ASP A 81 -18.28 4.87 11.91
CA ASP A 81 -17.40 5.30 10.81
C ASP A 81 -17.26 4.21 9.74
N CYS A 82 -17.49 2.94 10.12
CA CYS A 82 -17.58 1.79 9.22
C CYS A 82 -18.97 1.71 8.58
N ARG A 83 -19.29 2.63 7.67
CA ARG A 83 -20.58 2.65 6.97
C ARG A 83 -20.70 1.47 5.99
N MET A 84 -21.92 0.90 5.88
CA MET A 84 -22.21 -0.22 4.98
C MET A 84 -23.17 0.21 3.89
N LEU A 85 -23.08 -0.42 2.73
CA LEU A 85 -24.06 -0.27 1.66
C LEU A 85 -25.40 -0.89 2.07
N GLU A 86 -26.48 -0.14 1.95
CA GLU A 86 -27.84 -0.62 2.26
C GLU A 86 -28.30 -1.72 1.29
N ASN A 87 -27.93 -1.60 0.01
CA ASN A 87 -28.25 -2.56 -1.04
C ASN A 87 -27.19 -3.67 -1.20
N LYS A 88 -26.36 -3.93 -0.17
CA LYS A 88 -25.34 -4.99 -0.19
C LYS A 88 -25.94 -6.35 -0.53
N ASP A 89 -27.07 -6.68 0.07
CA ASP A 89 -27.70 -8.01 -0.07
C ASP A 89 -28.21 -8.26 -1.50
N ASP A 90 -28.59 -7.22 -2.24
CA ASP A 90 -29.01 -7.34 -3.64
C ASP A 90 -27.86 -7.82 -4.53
N PHE A 91 -26.65 -7.28 -4.33
CA PHE A 91 -25.45 -7.73 -5.07
C PHE A 91 -25.09 -9.17 -4.73
N ILE A 92 -25.25 -9.57 -3.47
CA ILE A 92 -25.00 -10.95 -3.03
C ILE A 92 -26.01 -11.89 -3.70
N GLN A 93 -27.29 -11.54 -3.69
CA GLN A 93 -28.33 -12.35 -4.35
C GLN A 93 -28.14 -12.43 -5.87
N GLU A 94 -27.70 -11.35 -6.51
CA GLU A 94 -27.35 -11.36 -7.93
C GLU A 94 -26.19 -12.33 -8.22
N ALA A 95 -25.14 -12.28 -7.40
CA ALA A 95 -24.01 -13.21 -7.50
C ALA A 95 -24.43 -14.66 -7.27
N GLU A 96 -25.28 -14.93 -6.27
CA GLU A 96 -25.82 -16.27 -6.00
C GLU A 96 -26.61 -16.81 -7.19
N LYS A 97 -27.44 -15.99 -7.83
CA LYS A 97 -28.18 -16.37 -9.04
C LYS A 97 -27.23 -16.71 -10.19
N ARG A 98 -26.16 -15.94 -10.38
CA ARG A 98 -25.14 -16.22 -11.41
C ARG A 98 -24.41 -17.53 -11.12
N VAL A 99 -24.02 -17.78 -9.87
CA VAL A 99 -23.37 -19.02 -9.45
C VAL A 99 -24.31 -20.22 -9.62
N ALA A 100 -25.59 -20.08 -9.25
CA ALA A 100 -26.59 -21.13 -9.41
C ALA A 100 -26.79 -21.55 -10.88
N ARG A 101 -26.69 -20.61 -11.83
CA ARG A 101 -26.72 -20.95 -13.27
C ARG A 101 -25.55 -21.83 -13.67
N HIS A 102 -24.34 -21.55 -13.19
CA HIS A 102 -23.17 -22.40 -13.46
C HIS A 102 -23.28 -23.77 -12.78
N GLU A 103 -23.92 -23.84 -11.62
CA GLU A 103 -24.23 -25.12 -10.99
C GLU A 103 -25.23 -25.92 -11.84
N GLU A 104 -26.24 -25.27 -12.42
CA GLU A 104 -27.20 -25.89 -13.34
C GLU A 104 -26.51 -26.36 -14.63
N ASP A 105 -25.68 -25.52 -15.26
CA ASP A 105 -24.87 -25.86 -16.43
C ASP A 105 -23.99 -27.10 -16.18
N TYR A 106 -23.41 -27.20 -14.99
CA TYR A 106 -22.65 -28.36 -14.57
C TYR A 106 -23.53 -29.61 -14.43
N ASN A 107 -24.70 -29.48 -13.81
CA ASN A 107 -25.64 -30.60 -13.60
C ASN A 107 -26.18 -31.18 -14.91
N ILE A 108 -26.32 -30.37 -15.96
CA ILE A 108 -26.71 -30.83 -17.30
C ILE A 108 -25.51 -31.22 -18.19
N GLY A 109 -24.28 -31.13 -17.66
CA GLY A 109 -23.06 -31.58 -18.33
C GLY A 109 -22.49 -30.61 -19.38
N LEU A 110 -22.88 -29.33 -19.36
CA LEU A 110 -22.34 -28.31 -20.28
C LEU A 110 -20.91 -27.88 -19.94
N ILE A 111 -20.55 -27.89 -18.65
CA ILE A 111 -19.24 -27.46 -18.16
C ILE A 111 -18.61 -28.51 -17.25
N THR A 112 -17.29 -28.47 -17.13
CA THR A 112 -16.56 -29.33 -16.19
C THR A 112 -16.61 -28.80 -14.76
N ASP A 113 -16.32 -29.67 -13.77
CA ASP A 113 -16.26 -29.25 -12.35
C ASP A 113 -15.16 -28.18 -12.10
N GLU A 114 -14.06 -28.26 -12.83
CA GLU A 114 -12.98 -27.27 -12.73
C GLU A 114 -13.41 -25.91 -13.28
N GLU A 115 -14.10 -25.87 -14.42
CA GLU A 115 -14.67 -24.65 -14.98
C GLU A 115 -15.74 -24.06 -14.07
N ARG A 116 -16.65 -24.89 -13.54
CA ARG A 116 -17.66 -24.48 -12.56
C ARG A 116 -17.04 -23.78 -11.36
N ARG A 117 -15.99 -24.37 -10.77
CA ARG A 117 -15.26 -23.79 -9.63
C ARG A 117 -14.58 -22.47 -10.00
N ARG A 118 -13.91 -22.41 -11.16
CA ARG A 118 -13.25 -21.18 -11.62
C ARG A 118 -14.26 -20.05 -11.85
N LEU A 119 -15.31 -20.30 -12.61
CA LEU A 119 -16.35 -19.31 -12.93
C LEU A 119 -17.05 -18.81 -11.66
N SER A 120 -17.34 -19.70 -10.72
CA SER A 120 -17.93 -19.33 -9.43
C SER A 120 -16.99 -18.43 -8.62
N ASN A 121 -15.70 -18.75 -8.58
CA ASN A 121 -14.71 -17.92 -7.90
C ASN A 121 -14.59 -16.54 -8.54
N ASP A 122 -14.57 -16.47 -9.87
CA ASP A 122 -14.47 -15.20 -10.61
C ASP A 122 -15.66 -14.28 -10.30
N ILE A 123 -16.88 -14.82 -10.25
CA ILE A 123 -18.09 -14.06 -9.85
C ILE A 123 -17.93 -13.50 -8.44
N TRP A 124 -17.46 -14.30 -7.49
CA TRP A 124 -17.30 -13.85 -6.11
C TRP A 124 -16.19 -12.81 -5.95
N ILE A 125 -15.08 -12.95 -6.67
CA ILE A 125 -13.99 -11.96 -6.71
C ILE A 125 -14.52 -10.64 -7.27
N GLU A 126 -15.18 -10.68 -8.44
CA GLU A 126 -15.78 -9.50 -9.08
C GLU A 126 -16.78 -8.80 -8.14
N THR A 127 -17.65 -9.56 -7.48
CA THR A 127 -18.65 -9.03 -6.55
C THR A 127 -17.99 -8.40 -5.32
N THR A 128 -16.95 -9.04 -4.78
CA THR A 128 -16.20 -8.53 -3.62
C THR A 128 -15.53 -7.19 -3.93
N GLU A 129 -14.85 -7.09 -5.09
CA GLU A 129 -14.21 -5.85 -5.52
C GLU A 129 -15.24 -4.74 -5.79
N LYS A 130 -16.33 -5.06 -6.47
CA LYS A 130 -17.42 -4.11 -6.73
C LYS A 130 -18.03 -3.57 -5.43
N LEU A 131 -18.33 -4.44 -4.47
CA LEU A 131 -18.84 -4.03 -3.16
C LEU A 131 -17.82 -3.17 -2.39
N SER A 132 -16.54 -3.52 -2.48
CA SER A 132 -15.45 -2.73 -1.88
C SER A 132 -15.43 -1.31 -2.41
N ASP A 133 -15.42 -1.15 -3.73
CA ASP A 133 -15.29 0.15 -4.37
C ASP A 133 -16.51 1.04 -4.12
N LEU A 134 -17.71 0.44 -4.14
CA LEU A 134 -18.94 1.15 -3.80
C LEU A 134 -18.96 1.56 -2.32
N THR A 135 -18.50 0.68 -1.42
CA THR A 135 -18.40 0.99 0.01
C THR A 135 -17.40 2.11 0.26
N TRP A 136 -16.25 2.07 -0.41
CA TRP A 136 -15.22 3.12 -0.28
C TRP A 136 -15.73 4.49 -0.73
N LYS A 137 -16.54 4.55 -1.80
CA LYS A 137 -17.14 5.81 -2.27
C LYS A 137 -18.17 6.40 -1.30
N LEU A 138 -18.71 5.59 -0.39
CA LEU A 138 -19.69 6.03 0.61
C LEU A 138 -19.04 6.67 1.85
N PHE A 139 -17.71 6.55 1.99
CA PHE A 139 -16.97 7.16 3.09
C PHE A 139 -16.67 8.60 2.70
N ASP A 140 -17.22 9.55 3.47
CA ASP A 140 -16.96 10.97 3.30
C ASP A 140 -15.47 11.29 3.52
N GLU A 141 -14.98 12.40 2.96
CA GLU A 141 -13.55 12.78 3.09
C GLU A 141 -13.12 13.08 4.54
N ASP A 142 -14.07 13.45 5.39
CA ASP A 142 -13.90 13.70 6.82
C ASP A 142 -14.05 12.44 7.69
N ASN A 143 -14.37 11.28 7.08
CA ASN A 143 -14.47 10.03 7.81
C ASN A 143 -13.09 9.59 8.34
N ALA A 144 -13.03 9.27 9.63
CA ALA A 144 -11.80 8.89 10.32
C ALA A 144 -11.06 7.71 9.64
N ALA A 145 -11.78 6.67 9.22
CA ALA A 145 -11.16 5.53 8.55
C ALA A 145 -10.58 5.90 7.18
N ARG A 146 -11.25 6.79 6.44
CA ARG A 146 -10.77 7.31 5.16
C ARG A 146 -9.53 8.17 5.32
N ILE A 147 -9.53 9.11 6.28
CA ILE A 147 -8.36 9.96 6.59
C ILE A 147 -7.13 9.09 6.92
N ILE A 148 -7.29 8.08 7.78
CA ILE A 148 -6.20 7.17 8.18
C ILE A 148 -5.62 6.43 6.97
N ILE A 149 -6.47 5.93 6.07
CA ILE A 149 -6.05 5.18 4.88
C ILE A 149 -5.42 6.09 3.83
N ASP A 150 -6.02 7.23 3.53
CA ASP A 150 -5.54 8.18 2.53
C ASP A 150 -4.23 8.87 2.97
N SER A 151 -3.98 8.99 4.30
CA SER A 151 -2.70 9.45 4.83
C SER A 151 -1.52 8.57 4.39
N GLY A 152 -1.78 7.28 4.13
CA GLY A 152 -0.79 6.26 3.76
C GLY A 152 0.27 5.95 4.83
N GLY A 153 0.19 6.58 6.01
CA GLY A 153 1.16 6.41 7.10
C GLY A 153 0.81 5.26 8.04
N ALA A 154 -0.48 4.97 8.21
CA ALA A 154 -0.94 3.86 9.01
C ALA A 154 -0.85 2.53 8.25
N ARG A 155 -0.76 1.40 8.97
CA ARG A 155 -0.91 0.06 8.40
C ARG A 155 -2.37 -0.24 8.02
N ALA A 156 -3.02 0.70 7.34
CA ALA A 156 -4.39 0.63 6.92
C ALA A 156 -4.47 0.71 5.39
N SER A 157 -5.29 -0.16 4.79
CA SER A 157 -5.48 -0.22 3.35
C SER A 157 -6.94 -0.33 3.00
N LYS A 158 -7.29 -0.02 1.74
CA LYS A 158 -8.65 -0.20 1.22
C LYS A 158 -9.15 -1.64 1.38
N ASP A 159 -8.26 -2.62 1.31
CA ASP A 159 -8.61 -4.03 1.53
C ASP A 159 -9.07 -4.32 2.97
N GLN A 160 -8.65 -3.52 3.96
CA GLN A 160 -9.14 -3.69 5.33
C GLN A 160 -10.59 -3.21 5.47
N ILE A 161 -11.00 -2.23 4.67
CA ILE A 161 -12.39 -1.75 4.62
C ILE A 161 -13.32 -2.85 4.12
N LYS A 162 -12.86 -3.66 3.15
CA LYS A 162 -13.59 -4.84 2.69
C LYS A 162 -14.04 -5.71 3.86
N GLN A 163 -13.11 -5.95 4.79
CA GLN A 163 -13.34 -6.81 5.96
C GLN A 163 -14.19 -6.15 7.04
N LEU A 164 -14.09 -4.83 7.19
CA LEU A 164 -14.83 -4.08 8.22
C LEU A 164 -16.29 -3.83 7.83
N SER A 165 -16.52 -3.38 6.59
CA SER A 165 -17.79 -2.77 6.19
C SER A 165 -18.44 -3.34 4.93
N ALA A 166 -17.71 -4.03 4.06
CA ALA A 166 -18.25 -4.59 2.83
C ALA A 166 -18.51 -6.10 2.96
N MET A 167 -17.87 -6.90 2.12
CA MET A 167 -17.86 -8.36 2.17
C MET A 167 -16.40 -8.81 2.22
N ARG A 168 -16.08 -9.79 3.09
CA ARG A 168 -14.70 -10.31 3.21
C ARG A 168 -14.27 -11.12 1.98
N GLY A 169 -15.21 -11.82 1.34
CA GLY A 169 -14.97 -12.54 0.09
C GLY A 169 -14.43 -13.96 0.32
N LEU A 170 -13.70 -14.47 -0.68
CA LEU A 170 -13.16 -15.83 -0.67
C LEU A 170 -11.97 -15.96 0.30
N VAL A 171 -11.88 -17.10 0.96
CA VAL A 171 -10.79 -17.44 1.88
C VAL A 171 -9.98 -18.60 1.30
N VAL A 172 -8.67 -18.59 1.55
CA VAL A 172 -7.77 -19.67 1.13
C VAL A 172 -7.54 -20.62 2.30
N ASP A 173 -7.73 -21.91 2.05
CA ASP A 173 -7.49 -22.99 3.00
C ASP A 173 -5.97 -23.19 3.24
N PRO A 174 -5.52 -23.86 4.32
CA PRO A 174 -4.10 -24.09 4.56
C PRO A 174 -3.38 -24.86 3.44
N LEU A 175 -4.09 -25.54 2.56
CA LEU A 175 -3.49 -26.18 1.38
C LEU A 175 -3.29 -25.24 0.18
N GLY A 176 -3.63 -23.95 0.32
CA GLY A 176 -3.53 -22.98 -0.77
C GLY A 176 -4.71 -23.03 -1.75
N LYS A 177 -5.73 -23.84 -1.47
CA LYS A 177 -6.95 -23.93 -2.28
C LYS A 177 -7.97 -22.90 -1.84
N ILE A 178 -8.66 -22.28 -2.80
CA ILE A 178 -9.77 -21.37 -2.53
C ILE A 178 -10.94 -22.19 -1.97
N VAL A 179 -11.49 -21.75 -0.83
CA VAL A 179 -12.72 -22.32 -0.28
C VAL A 179 -13.89 -21.82 -1.13
N PRO A 180 -14.70 -22.71 -1.74
CA PRO A 180 -15.75 -22.33 -2.69
C PRO A 180 -16.96 -21.64 -2.03
N LEU A 181 -16.93 -21.43 -0.71
CA LEU A 181 -17.92 -20.70 0.06
C LEU A 181 -17.32 -19.38 0.52
N PRO A 182 -17.78 -18.23 -0.01
CA PRO A 182 -17.28 -16.93 0.42
C PRO A 182 -17.79 -16.55 1.81
N THR A 183 -17.04 -15.70 2.50
CA THR A 183 -17.52 -14.98 3.68
C THR A 183 -18.29 -13.75 3.24
N LYS A 184 -19.63 -13.83 3.33
CA LYS A 184 -20.58 -12.78 2.93
C LYS A 184 -20.66 -11.68 3.98
N SER A 185 -20.49 -12.06 5.25
CA SER A 185 -20.52 -11.15 6.39
C SER A 185 -19.25 -10.30 6.49
N ASN A 186 -19.29 -9.26 7.33
CA ASN A 186 -18.15 -8.43 7.68
C ASN A 186 -18.00 -8.32 9.21
N PHE A 187 -16.93 -7.71 9.70
CA PHE A 187 -16.68 -7.60 11.14
C PHE A 187 -17.67 -6.70 11.88
N ARG A 188 -18.29 -5.74 11.19
CA ARG A 188 -19.35 -4.90 11.77
C ARG A 188 -20.66 -5.68 11.98
N GLN A 189 -21.02 -6.56 11.04
CA GLN A 189 -22.21 -7.41 11.11
C GLN A 189 -22.01 -8.61 12.04
N GLY A 190 -20.75 -9.02 12.23
CA GLY A 190 -20.41 -10.28 12.89
C GLY A 190 -20.35 -11.43 11.89
N LEU A 191 -19.51 -12.42 12.18
CA LEU A 191 -19.33 -13.60 11.32
C LEU A 191 -20.19 -14.75 11.84
N SER A 192 -20.78 -15.52 10.92
CA SER A 192 -21.39 -16.81 11.30
C SER A 192 -20.34 -17.80 11.79
N ILE A 193 -20.78 -18.85 12.49
CA ILE A 193 -19.88 -19.90 13.03
C ILE A 193 -19.01 -20.51 11.92
N PHE A 194 -19.62 -20.79 10.75
CA PHE A 194 -18.91 -21.40 9.63
C PHE A 194 -17.87 -20.44 9.01
N GLU A 195 -18.25 -19.17 8.79
CA GLU A 195 -17.34 -18.13 8.27
C GLU A 195 -16.17 -17.89 9.23
N TYR A 196 -16.42 -17.91 10.54
CA TYR A 196 -15.38 -17.73 11.54
C TYR A 196 -14.40 -18.91 11.56
N VAL A 197 -14.90 -20.16 11.56
CA VAL A 197 -14.05 -21.36 11.59
C VAL A 197 -13.21 -21.51 10.32
N THR A 198 -13.78 -21.21 9.16
CA THR A 198 -13.04 -21.24 7.89
C THR A 198 -11.98 -20.13 7.85
N GLY A 199 -12.31 -18.92 8.29
CA GLY A 199 -11.36 -17.81 8.42
C GLY A 199 -10.21 -18.07 9.40
N ALA A 200 -10.47 -18.81 10.49
CA ALA A 200 -9.46 -19.13 11.50
C ALA A 200 -8.33 -20.02 10.95
N ARG A 201 -8.65 -20.97 10.05
CA ARG A 201 -7.65 -21.87 9.44
C ARG A 201 -6.64 -21.10 8.58
N GLY A 202 -7.15 -20.22 7.72
CA GLY A 202 -6.31 -19.35 6.88
C GLY A 202 -5.43 -18.42 7.71
N SER A 203 -6.01 -17.81 8.76
CA SER A 203 -5.27 -16.93 9.68
C SER A 203 -4.14 -17.66 10.40
N ARG A 204 -4.41 -18.88 10.91
CA ARG A 204 -3.39 -19.70 11.58
C ARG A 204 -2.24 -20.06 10.65
N LYS A 205 -2.53 -20.47 9.40
CA LYS A 205 -1.48 -20.70 8.41
C LYS A 205 -0.66 -19.44 8.16
N GLY A 206 -1.30 -18.28 7.99
CA GLY A 206 -0.59 -17.02 7.76
C GLY A 206 0.43 -16.70 8.86
N LEU A 207 0.09 -16.95 10.12
CA LEU A 207 1.01 -16.80 11.26
C LEU A 207 2.16 -17.81 11.21
N THR A 208 1.88 -19.09 10.95
CA THR A 208 2.90 -20.13 10.84
C THR A 208 3.84 -19.90 9.66
N ASP A 209 3.31 -19.58 8.48
CA ASP A 209 4.09 -19.28 7.28
C ASP A 209 4.98 -18.06 7.50
N SER A 210 4.51 -17.04 8.22
CA SER A 210 5.32 -15.86 8.56
C SER A 210 6.51 -16.24 9.46
N ALA A 211 6.30 -17.14 10.43
CA ALA A 211 7.37 -17.65 11.28
C ALA A 211 8.39 -18.47 10.49
N LEU A 212 7.93 -19.38 9.60
CA LEU A 212 8.80 -20.17 8.73
C LEU A 212 9.61 -19.28 7.78
N LYS A 213 8.94 -18.34 7.10
CA LYS A 213 9.61 -17.37 6.21
C LYS A 213 10.63 -16.50 6.93
N THR A 214 10.41 -16.20 8.20
CA THR A 214 11.39 -15.47 9.03
C THR A 214 12.66 -16.32 9.23
N ALA A 215 12.51 -17.63 9.48
CA ALA A 215 13.64 -18.54 9.61
C ALA A 215 14.43 -18.66 8.29
N ASP A 216 13.73 -18.82 7.16
CA ASP A 216 14.34 -18.90 5.84
C ASP A 216 15.07 -17.60 5.46
N ALA A 217 14.48 -16.45 5.73
CA ALA A 217 15.11 -15.15 5.50
C ALA A 217 16.39 -14.98 6.34
N GLY A 218 16.37 -15.42 7.61
CA GLY A 218 17.54 -15.44 8.48
C GLY A 218 18.64 -16.37 7.97
N TYR A 219 18.27 -17.57 7.52
CA TYR A 219 19.20 -18.53 6.92
C TYR A 219 19.84 -17.99 5.63
N LEU A 220 19.04 -17.41 4.73
CA LEU A 220 19.54 -16.79 3.51
C LEU A 220 20.50 -15.64 3.82
N THR A 221 20.13 -14.77 4.77
CA THR A 221 20.98 -13.64 5.20
C THR A 221 22.31 -14.14 5.75
N ARG A 222 22.30 -15.19 6.58
CA ARG A 222 23.53 -15.82 7.07
C ARG A 222 24.40 -16.34 5.93
N ARG A 223 23.83 -17.06 4.97
CA ARG A 223 24.57 -17.57 3.81
C ARG A 223 25.18 -16.46 2.95
N LEU A 224 24.44 -15.37 2.74
CA LEU A 224 24.95 -14.21 2.01
C LEU A 224 26.12 -13.55 2.74
N ILE A 225 26.03 -13.41 4.07
CA ILE A 225 27.13 -12.89 4.89
C ILE A 225 28.33 -13.85 4.87
N ASP A 226 28.11 -15.16 5.02
CA ASP A 226 29.19 -16.15 5.00
C ASP A 226 30.02 -16.08 3.70
N VAL A 227 29.41 -15.74 2.56
CA VAL A 227 30.10 -15.60 1.26
C VAL A 227 30.71 -14.21 1.05
N ALA A 228 30.12 -13.15 1.61
CA ALA A 228 30.52 -11.78 1.31
C ALA A 228 31.27 -11.06 2.45
N HIS A 229 31.45 -11.70 3.62
CA HIS A 229 32.06 -11.04 4.79
C HIS A 229 33.52 -10.61 4.58
N ASP A 230 34.23 -11.23 3.63
CA ASP A 230 35.60 -10.90 3.25
C ASP A 230 35.69 -9.90 2.08
N ALA A 231 34.56 -9.51 1.49
CA ALA A 231 34.49 -8.53 0.41
C ALA A 231 34.62 -7.08 0.94
N ILE A 232 35.87 -6.65 1.14
CA ILE A 232 36.23 -5.33 1.67
C ILE A 232 36.78 -4.43 0.55
N ILE A 233 36.34 -3.17 0.50
CA ILE A 233 36.89 -2.16 -0.41
C ILE A 233 38.32 -1.80 0.05
N ARG A 234 39.33 -2.18 -0.74
CA ARG A 234 40.76 -1.97 -0.43
C ARG A 234 41.43 -0.87 -1.25
N LEU A 235 40.85 -0.52 -2.40
CA LEU A 235 41.42 0.40 -3.37
C LEU A 235 40.33 1.36 -3.85
N GLU A 236 40.69 2.62 -4.10
CA GLU A 236 39.76 3.63 -4.61
C GLU A 236 39.47 3.45 -6.11
N ASN A 237 40.48 3.09 -6.90
CA ASN A 237 40.35 2.83 -8.33
C ASN A 237 41.18 1.61 -8.74
N CYS A 238 40.57 0.67 -9.47
CA CYS A 238 41.24 -0.53 -9.98
C CYS A 238 41.72 -0.40 -11.44
N GLU A 239 41.51 0.74 -12.09
CA GLU A 239 41.89 1.05 -13.49
C GLU A 239 41.34 0.06 -14.54
N SER A 240 40.31 -0.72 -14.18
CA SER A 240 39.70 -1.70 -15.07
C SER A 240 38.88 -1.05 -16.18
N LYS A 241 38.97 -1.61 -17.40
CA LYS A 241 38.11 -1.26 -18.53
C LYS A 241 36.85 -2.14 -18.62
N GLY A 242 36.68 -3.09 -17.70
CA GLY A 242 35.52 -3.97 -17.66
C GLY A 242 34.28 -3.19 -17.22
N SER A 243 33.22 -3.24 -18.02
CA SER A 243 31.96 -2.54 -17.74
C SER A 243 30.76 -3.42 -18.05
N VAL A 244 29.59 -3.02 -17.54
CA VAL A 244 28.31 -3.67 -17.83
C VAL A 244 27.42 -2.65 -18.52
N GLU A 245 26.99 -2.96 -19.75
CA GLU A 245 26.10 -2.10 -20.52
C GLU A 245 24.71 -2.04 -19.87
N VAL A 246 24.23 -0.83 -19.59
CA VAL A 246 22.88 -0.58 -19.05
C VAL A 246 22.07 0.11 -20.14
N ARG A 247 21.06 -0.58 -20.68
CA ARG A 247 20.19 -0.05 -21.74
C ARG A 247 18.96 0.65 -21.17
N ILE A 248 18.53 1.72 -21.84
CA ILE A 248 17.32 2.48 -21.51
C ILE A 248 16.06 1.61 -21.75
N ASN A 249 16.01 0.89 -22.87
CA ASN A 249 14.86 0.07 -23.28
C ASN A 249 14.95 -1.40 -22.86
N ASP A 250 15.60 -1.67 -21.73
CA ASP A 250 15.70 -3.02 -21.18
C ASP A 250 14.36 -3.39 -20.50
N PRO A 251 13.73 -4.54 -20.79
CA PRO A 251 12.44 -4.96 -20.19
C PRO A 251 12.52 -5.29 -18.69
N ARG A 252 13.55 -4.82 -17.97
CA ARG A 252 13.69 -5.02 -16.53
C ARG A 252 12.67 -4.16 -15.78
N GLU A 253 12.19 -4.67 -14.65
CA GLU A 253 11.12 -4.07 -13.84
C GLU A 253 11.46 -2.69 -13.24
N ARG A 254 12.73 -2.26 -13.27
CA ARG A 254 13.16 -1.00 -12.63
C ARG A 254 13.45 0.12 -13.64
N PRO A 255 13.01 1.36 -13.37
CA PRO A 255 13.33 2.52 -14.20
C PRO A 255 14.83 2.69 -14.42
N PHE A 256 15.21 3.21 -15.60
CA PHE A 256 16.61 3.42 -15.95
C PHE A 256 17.37 4.28 -14.93
N TYR A 257 16.74 5.35 -14.42
CA TYR A 257 17.32 6.26 -13.44
C TYR A 257 17.79 5.54 -12.16
N GLU A 258 16.98 4.65 -11.59
CA GLU A 258 17.31 3.90 -10.38
C GLU A 258 18.45 2.90 -10.60
N ARG A 259 18.68 2.47 -11.85
CA ARG A 259 19.76 1.55 -12.18
C ARG A 259 21.12 2.23 -12.25
N ILE A 260 21.15 3.51 -12.60
CA ILE A 260 22.40 4.26 -12.81
C ILE A 260 22.80 5.12 -11.62
N ILE A 261 21.85 5.52 -10.76
CA ILE A 261 22.16 6.37 -9.61
C ILE A 261 23.19 5.71 -8.69
N GLY A 262 24.23 6.45 -8.30
CA GLY A 262 25.32 5.96 -7.45
C GLY A 262 26.35 5.07 -8.16
N ARG A 263 26.27 4.89 -9.49
CA ARG A 263 27.30 4.20 -10.28
C ARG A 263 28.28 5.19 -10.92
N TYR A 264 29.46 4.68 -11.28
CA TYR A 264 30.46 5.40 -12.07
C TYR A 264 30.35 5.04 -13.55
N VAL A 265 30.57 6.01 -14.43
CA VAL A 265 30.63 5.80 -15.88
C VAL A 265 31.98 5.21 -16.27
N SER A 266 31.97 4.22 -17.17
CA SER A 266 33.20 3.61 -17.70
C SER A 266 33.73 4.33 -18.94
N GLU A 267 32.86 4.99 -19.70
CA GLU A 267 33.18 5.74 -20.92
C GLU A 267 32.36 7.02 -20.96
N ASP A 268 32.85 8.02 -21.69
CA ASP A 268 32.16 9.29 -21.86
C ASP A 268 30.81 9.10 -22.57
N ILE A 269 29.76 9.63 -21.96
CA ILE A 269 28.41 9.58 -22.52
C ILE A 269 28.32 10.60 -23.65
N LYS A 270 28.13 10.12 -24.88
CA LYS A 270 27.92 10.98 -26.05
C LYS A 270 26.48 11.48 -26.08
N ALA A 271 26.31 12.77 -26.31
CA ALA A 271 25.01 13.31 -26.67
C ALA A 271 24.54 12.69 -28.00
N PRO A 272 23.22 12.49 -28.17
CA PRO A 272 22.65 12.00 -29.42
C PRO A 272 22.92 12.95 -30.60
#